data_AF-T0TTJ5-F1
#
_entry.id   AF-T0TTJ5-F1
#
_cell.length_a   1.000
_cell.length_b   1.000
_cell.length_c   1.000
_cell.angle_alpha   90.00
_cell.angle_beta   90.00
_cell.angle_gamma   90.00
#
_symmetry.space_group_name_H-M   'P 1'
#
loop_
_entity.id
_entity.type
_entity.pdbx_description
1 polymer ?
#
loop_
_entity_poly.entity_id
_entity_poly.type
_entity_poly.pdbx_seq_one_letter_code
_entity_poly.pdbx_strand_id
1 'polypeptide(L)' 'METGKGYVFRQLLLVLIVCLVSLAFLALGLMVGYAVLGEGKDPINILKPETWQAIVAKFTGK' A
#
# COMPACT_ATOMS: atom_id res chain seq x y z
N MET A 1 35.27 -18.98 -7.33
CA MET A 1 34.56 -18.39 -6.17
C MET A 1 33.35 -17.64 -6.70
N GLU A 2 32.21 -18.30 -6.90
CA GLU A 2 31.00 -17.68 -7.49
C GLU A 2 29.74 -17.91 -6.64
N THR A 3 29.91 -18.29 -5.38
CA THR A 3 28.80 -18.80 -4.54
C THR A 3 27.95 -17.70 -3.90
N GLY A 4 28.42 -16.44 -3.89
CA GLY A 4 27.72 -15.35 -3.17
C GLY A 4 26.54 -14.71 -3.91
N LYS A 5 26.62 -14.55 -5.24
CA LYS A 5 25.64 -13.76 -6.02
C LYS A 5 24.26 -14.42 -6.10
N GLY A 6 24.22 -15.74 -6.23
CA GLY A 6 22.96 -16.49 -6.29
C GLY A 6 22.17 -16.46 -4.98
N TYR A 7 22.88 -16.50 -3.84
CA TYR A 7 22.26 -16.41 -2.53
C TYR A 7 21.65 -15.03 -2.26
N VAL A 8 22.42 -13.97 -2.54
CA VAL A 8 21.95 -12.58 -2.38
C VAL A 8 20.76 -12.29 -3.29
N PHE A 9 20.79 -12.73 -4.55
CA PHE A 9 19.67 -12.54 -5.47
C PHE A 9 18.41 -13.26 -4.98
N ARG A 10 18.53 -14.49 -4.49
CA ARG A 10 17.41 -15.26 -3.96
C ARG A 10 16.81 -14.60 -2.71
N GLN A 11 17.65 -14.02 -1.85
CA GLN A 11 17.19 -13.31 -0.67
C GLN A 11 16.53 -11.98 -1.00
N LEU A 12 17.07 -11.22 -1.97
CA LEU A 12 16.43 -10.03 -2.53
C LEU A 12 15.04 -10.34 -3.10
N LEU A 13 14.90 -11.46 -3.80
CA LEU A 13 13.64 -11.89 -4.39
C LEU A 13 12.62 -12.27 -3.31
N LEU A 14 13.04 -12.94 -2.24
CA LEU A 14 12.18 -13.17 -1.07
C LEU A 14 11.74 -11.87 -0.39
N VAL A 15 12.66 -10.92 -0.20
CA VAL A 15 12.35 -9.59 0.37
C VAL A 15 11.37 -8.84 -0.53
N LEU A 16 11.56 -8.90 -1.85
CA LEU A 16 10.64 -8.30 -2.82
C LEU A 16 9.23 -8.90 -2.71
N ILE A 17 9.13 -10.23 -2.64
CA ILE A 17 7.84 -10.92 -2.46
C ILE A 17 7.18 -10.48 -1.15
N VAL A 18 7.91 -10.47 -0.04
CA VAL A 18 7.38 -10.03 1.26
C VAL A 18 6.93 -8.57 1.18
N CYS A 19 7.68 -7.71 0.49
CA CYS A 19 7.33 -6.31 0.29
C CYS A 19 6.02 -6.17 -0.51
N LEU A 20 5.87 -6.91 -1.61
CA LEU A 20 4.64 -6.94 -2.41
C LEU A 20 3.44 -7.44 -1.62
N VAL A 21 3.61 -8.51 -0.83
CA VAL A 21 2.57 -9.03 0.05
C VAL A 21 2.20 -7.99 1.10
N SER A 22 3.18 -7.32 1.70
CA SER A 22 2.95 -6.26 2.70
C SER A 22 2.17 -5.08 2.10
N LEU A 23 2.51 -4.67 0.87
CA LEU A 23 1.77 -3.63 0.15
C LEU A 23 0.32 -4.06 -0.16
N ALA A 24 0.10 -5.32 -0.51
CA ALA A 24 -1.25 -5.84 -0.72
C ALA A 24 -2.08 -5.81 0.57
N PHE A 25 -1.51 -6.26 1.70
CA PHE A 25 -2.17 -6.18 3.00
C PHE A 25 -2.42 -4.73 3.43
N LEU A 26 -1.49 -3.81 3.14
CA LEU A 26 -1.66 -2.39 3.41
C LEU A 26 -2.82 -1.79 2.58
N ALA A 27 -2.88 -2.11 1.28
CA ALA A 27 -3.98 -1.68 0.42
C ALA A 27 -5.33 -2.21 0.93
N LEU A 28 -5.40 -3.48 1.32
CA LEU A 28 -6.61 -4.08 1.91
C LEU A 28 -6.98 -3.40 3.24
N GLY A 29 -6.01 -3.14 4.11
CA GLY A 29 -6.23 -2.44 5.37
C GLY A 29 -6.75 -1.02 5.16
N LEU A 30 -6.22 -0.29 4.16
CA LEU A 30 -6.73 1.03 3.78
C LEU A 30 -8.14 0.96 3.21
N MET A 31 -8.44 -0.02 2.36
CA MET A 31 -9.79 -0.20 1.81
C MET A 31 -10.81 -0.47 2.92
N VAL A 32 -10.48 -1.36 3.86
CA VAL A 32 -11.35 -1.66 5.01
C VAL A 32 -11.48 -0.43 5.91
N GLY A 33 -10.39 0.24 6.25
CA GLY A 33 -10.41 1.46 7.06
C GLY A 33 -11.23 2.57 6.40
N TYR A 34 -11.08 2.77 5.09
CA TYR A 34 -11.83 3.77 4.34
C TYR A 34 -13.29 3.41 4.12
N ALA A 35 -13.67 2.12 4.04
CA ALA A 35 -15.07 1.71 3.93
C ALA A 35 -15.81 1.72 5.26
N VAL A 36 -15.10 1.45 6.37
CA VAL A 36 -15.71 1.38 7.72
C VAL A 36 -15.69 2.75 8.41
N LEU A 37 -14.58 3.47 8.35
CA LEU A 37 -14.40 4.76 9.04
C LEU A 37 -14.57 5.95 8.09
N GLY A 38 -14.15 5.80 6.83
CA GLY A 38 -14.48 6.76 5.79
C GLY A 38 -15.90 6.47 5.33
N GLU A 39 -16.69 7.51 5.09
CA GLU A 39 -18.04 7.38 4.52
C GLU A 39 -17.99 7.01 3.02
N GLY A 40 -16.91 6.32 2.60
CA GLY A 40 -16.56 6.02 1.24
C GLY A 40 -17.41 4.90 0.67
N LYS A 41 -18.33 5.25 -0.23
CA LYS A 41 -19.18 4.29 -0.96
C LYS A 41 -18.36 3.25 -1.74
N ASP A 42 -17.17 3.63 -2.22
CA ASP A 42 -16.28 2.75 -2.97
C ASP A 42 -14.92 2.60 -2.25
N PRO A 43 -14.61 1.42 -1.68
CA PRO A 43 -13.34 1.17 -0.98
C PRO A 43 -12.11 1.40 -1.85
N ILE A 44 -12.22 1.20 -3.16
CA ILE A 44 -11.11 1.38 -4.12
C ILE A 44 -10.70 2.85 -4.27
N ASN A 45 -11.58 3.81 -3.96
CA ASN A 45 -11.25 5.22 -4.10
C ASN A 45 -10.10 5.65 -3.17
N ILE A 46 -9.88 4.98 -2.04
CA ILE A 46 -8.73 5.28 -1.16
C ILE A 46 -7.37 5.08 -1.84
N LEU A 47 -7.30 4.31 -2.92
CA LEU A 47 -6.07 4.14 -3.70
C LEU A 47 -5.84 5.27 -4.72
N LYS A 48 -6.86 6.11 -4.98
CA LYS A 48 -6.75 7.22 -5.93
C LYS A 48 -6.14 8.45 -5.25
N PRO A 49 -5.20 9.14 -5.92
CA PRO A 49 -4.59 10.35 -5.37
C PRO A 49 -5.61 11.47 -5.13
N GLU A 50 -6.69 11.53 -5.91
CA GLU A 50 -7.77 12.52 -5.69
C GLU A 50 -8.40 12.41 -4.28
N THR A 51 -8.59 11.18 -3.78
CA THR A 51 -9.16 10.97 -2.44
C THR A 51 -8.22 11.46 -1.35
N TRP A 52 -6.91 11.28 -1.51
CA TRP A 52 -5.92 11.84 -0.60
C TRP A 52 -5.89 13.36 -0.62
N GLN A 53 -5.99 13.98 -1.81
CA GLN A 53 -6.13 15.43 -1.92
C GLN A 53 -7.37 15.93 -1.19
N ALA A 54 -8.51 15.27 -1.35
CA ALA A 54 -9.74 15.61 -0.63
C ALA A 54 -9.60 15.45 0.90
N ILE A 55 -8.94 14.39 1.37
CA ILE A 55 -8.65 14.19 2.80
C ILE A 55 -7.77 15.32 3.34
N VAL A 56 -6.67 15.64 2.64
CA VAL A 56 -5.75 16.72 3.05
C VAL A 56 -6.42 18.09 3.00
N ALA A 57 -7.28 18.33 2.00
CA ALA A 57 -8.07 19.55 1.89
C ALA A 57 -8.99 19.74 3.10
N LYS A 58 -9.68 18.67 3.55
CA LYS A 58 -10.49 18.69 4.79
C LYS A 58 -9.69 19.12 6.02
N PHE A 59 -8.44 18.68 6.15
CA PHE A 59 -7.56 19.11 7.26
C PHE A 59 -7.00 20.53 7.08
N THR A 60 -6.85 20.98 5.84
CA THR A 60 -6.31 22.31 5.51
C THR A 60 -7.41 23.38 5.44
N GLY A 61 -8.68 23.01 5.57
CA GLY A 61 -9.82 23.94 5.53
C GLY A 61 -10.08 24.53 4.13
N LYS A 62 -9.61 23.87 3.06
CA LYS A 62 -9.94 24.20 1.67
C LYS A 62 -11.05 23.30 1.14
#